data_AF-A0AAE1U426-F1
#
_entry.id   AF-A0AAE1U426-F1
#
_cell.length_a   1.000
_cell.length_b   1.000
_cell.length_c   1.000
_cell.angle_alpha   90.00
_cell.angle_beta   90.00
_cell.angle_gamma   90.00
#
_symmetry.space_group_name_H-M   'P 1'
#
loop_
_entity.id
_entity.type
_entity.pdbx_description
1 polymer ?
#
loop_
_entity_poly.entity_id
_entity_poly.type
_entity_poly.pdbx_seq_one_letter_code
_entity_poly.pdbx_strand_id
1 'polypeptide(L)'
;MDAPERLQLFLAKLPLWKRRLEANIYANFPMLEEVLVKDRDESDQTLPASLKPELCRYLDTLQYSFNGCFCTGDLKVETWIRNPFLTNIDCISVEDLAKDEFINLRTKEMLKNEFNSKNLGDLWCTQTQAYPRLVKRAMGALIPL
;
A
#
# COMPACT_ATOMS: atom_id res chain seq x y z
N MET A 1 9.88 -5.97 2.37
CA MET A 1 8.55 -5.72 2.93
C MET A 1 7.91 -4.67 2.05
N ASP A 2 6.93 -5.10 1.28
CA ASP A 2 6.34 -4.27 0.23
C ASP A 2 5.36 -3.26 0.82
N ALA A 3 5.06 -2.18 0.10
CA ALA A 3 4.15 -1.13 0.56
C ALA A 3 2.78 -1.66 1.08
N PRO A 4 2.14 -2.67 0.45
CA PRO A 4 0.90 -3.26 0.97
C PRO A 4 1.10 -3.94 2.33
N GLU A 5 2.19 -4.69 2.50
CA GLU A 5 2.50 -5.38 3.75
C GLU A 5 2.78 -4.39 4.87
N ARG A 6 3.53 -3.31 4.57
CA ARG A 6 3.81 -2.23 5.53
C ARG A 6 2.53 -1.54 5.99
N LEU A 7 1.60 -1.32 5.05
CA LEU A 7 0.30 -0.73 5.36
C LEU A 7 -0.54 -1.67 6.23
N GLN A 8 -0.65 -2.96 5.88
CA GLN A 8 -1.40 -3.93 6.68
C GLN A 8 -0.82 -4.07 8.09
N LEU A 9 0.51 -4.10 8.23
CA LEU A 9 1.19 -4.12 9.52
C LEU A 9 0.91 -2.85 10.33
N PHE A 10 0.84 -1.68 9.67
CA PHE A 10 0.45 -0.44 10.33
C PHE A 10 -1.01 -0.49 10.81
N LEU A 11 -1.95 -0.91 9.97
CA LEU A 11 -3.36 -1.02 10.33
C LEU A 11 -3.63 -2.03 11.44
N ALA A 12 -2.86 -3.11 11.50
CA ALA A 12 -2.91 -4.09 12.57
C ALA A 12 -2.39 -3.54 13.92
N LYS A 13 -1.54 -2.50 13.90
CA LYS A 13 -1.03 -1.85 15.12
C LYS A 13 -2.03 -0.85 15.73
N LEU A 14 -2.92 -0.25 14.94
CA LEU A 14 -3.87 0.76 15.43
C LEU A 14 -4.76 0.26 16.58
N PRO A 15 -5.35 -0.96 16.55
CA PRO A 15 -6.11 -1.50 17.69
C PRO A 15 -5.27 -1.68 18.95
N LEU A 16 -3.99 -2.08 18.82
CA LEU A 16 -3.07 -2.19 19.94
C LEU A 16 -2.76 -0.82 20.54
N TRP A 17 -2.53 0.19 19.70
CA TRP A 17 -2.25 1.55 20.13
C TRP A 17 -3.44 2.18 20.86
N LYS A 18 -4.67 1.91 20.40
CA LYS A 18 -5.90 2.32 21.08
C LYS A 18 -6.00 1.73 22.49
N ARG A 19 -5.81 0.42 22.65
CA ARG A 19 -5.81 -0.24 23.97
C ARG A 19 -4.74 0.32 24.91
N ARG A 20 -3.56 0.64 24.37
CA ARG A 20 -2.49 1.31 25.12
C ARG A 20 -2.91 2.70 25.58
N LEU A 21 -3.55 3.49 24.72
CA LEU A 21 -4.07 4.81 25.07
C LEU A 21 -5.15 4.75 26.16
N GLU A 22 -6.03 3.75 26.11
CA GLU A 22 -7.04 3.48 27.14
C GLU A 22 -6.38 3.19 28.50
N ALA A 23 -5.29 2.41 28.49
CA ALA A 23 -4.47 2.06 29.66
C ALA A 23 -3.45 3.14 30.09
N ASN A 24 -3.50 4.35 29.52
CA ASN A 24 -2.53 5.45 29.77
C ASN A 24 -1.08 5.09 29.43
N ILE A 25 -0.87 4.28 28.38
CA ILE A 25 0.46 3.92 27.87
C ILE A 25 0.71 4.70 26.57
N TYR A 26 1.65 5.65 26.58
CA TYR A 26 1.88 6.59 25.48
C TYR A 26 3.10 6.29 24.61
N ALA A 27 3.79 5.17 24.84
CA ALA A 27 5.02 4.78 24.11
C ALA A 27 4.93 4.76 22.57
N ASN A 28 3.72 4.74 21.97
CA ASN A 28 3.54 4.83 20.50
C ASN A 28 3.42 6.27 20.00
N PHE A 29 3.36 7.25 20.91
CA PHE A 29 3.17 8.67 20.66
C PHE A 29 4.23 9.46 21.45
N PRO A 30 5.53 9.39 21.07
CA PRO A 30 6.63 9.95 21.87
C PRO A 30 6.46 11.45 22.15
N MET A 31 5.96 12.20 21.18
CA MET A 31 5.71 13.64 21.34
C MET A 31 4.56 13.93 22.32
N LEU A 32 3.54 13.08 22.35
CA LEU A 32 2.45 13.20 23.33
C LEU A 32 2.95 12.86 24.73
N GLU A 33 3.73 11.79 24.86
CA GLU A 33 4.36 11.38 26.11
C GLU A 33 5.25 12.49 26.67
N GLU A 34 6.07 13.12 25.84
CA GLU A 34 6.93 14.24 26.22
C GLU A 34 6.13 15.45 26.74
N VAL A 35 5.03 15.81 26.08
CA VAL A 35 4.16 16.93 26.52
C VAL A 35 3.51 16.61 27.88
N LEU A 36 3.08 15.37 28.08
CA LEU A 36 2.46 14.95 29.34
C LEU A 36 3.43 14.95 30.52
N VAL A 37 4.71 14.65 30.27
CA VAL A 37 5.77 14.68 31.28
C VAL A 37 6.21 16.11 31.62
N LYS A 38 6.16 17.04 30.65
CA LYS A 38 6.61 18.43 30.84
C LYS A 38 5.61 19.32 31.58
N ASP A 39 4.31 19.08 31.41
CA ASP A 39 3.28 20.02 31.87
C ASP A 39 2.65 19.68 33.23
N ARG A 40 2.96 18.53 33.85
CA ARG A 40 2.27 18.08 35.09
C ARG A 40 3.16 17.42 36.13
N ASP A 41 2.78 17.58 37.40
CA ASP A 41 3.33 16.82 38.53
C ASP A 41 3.28 15.32 38.24
N GLU A 42 4.28 14.57 38.73
CA GLU A 42 4.47 13.14 38.43
C GLU A 42 3.22 12.28 38.66
N SER A 43 2.29 12.72 39.51
CA SER A 43 1.03 12.06 39.83
C SER A 43 -0.11 12.22 38.82
N ASP A 44 -0.02 13.12 37.82
CA ASP A 44 -1.10 13.37 36.84
C ASP A 44 -0.63 13.34 35.38
N GLN A 45 0.22 12.36 35.03
CA GLN A 45 0.66 12.11 33.65
C GLN A 45 -0.41 11.42 32.78
N THR A 46 -1.69 11.76 32.96
CA THR A 46 -2.79 11.15 32.22
C THR A 46 -3.50 12.14 31.30
N LEU A 47 -3.95 11.68 30.14
CA LEU A 47 -4.75 12.51 29.24
C LEU A 47 -6.01 13.03 29.96
N PRO A 48 -6.43 14.29 29.69
CA PRO A 48 -7.74 14.78 30.10
C PRO A 48 -8.84 13.81 29.69
N ALA A 49 -9.84 13.62 30.56
CA ALA A 49 -10.94 12.68 30.33
C ALA A 49 -11.70 12.94 29.02
N SER A 50 -11.72 14.20 28.56
CA SER A 50 -12.32 14.61 27.28
C SER A 50 -11.46 14.28 26.06
N LEU A 51 -10.13 14.23 26.19
CA LEU A 51 -9.21 14.08 25.06
C LEU A 51 -8.95 12.61 24.70
N LYS A 52 -8.95 11.72 25.70
CA LYS A 52 -8.79 10.28 25.50
C LYS A 52 -9.82 9.68 24.51
N PRO A 53 -11.15 9.88 24.65
CA PRO A 53 -12.11 9.33 23.70
C PRO A 53 -11.94 9.89 22.29
N GLU A 54 -11.54 11.16 22.16
CA GLU A 54 -11.27 11.78 20.85
C GLU A 54 -10.07 11.14 20.13
N LEU A 55 -8.98 10.86 20.84
CA LEU A 55 -7.83 10.16 20.28
C LEU A 55 -8.17 8.72 19.90
N CYS A 56 -8.95 8.01 20.72
CA CYS A 56 -9.46 6.68 20.37
C CYS A 56 -10.30 6.72 19.08
N ARG A 57 -11.24 7.68 18.98
CA ARG A 57 -12.07 7.89 17.79
C ARG A 57 -11.23 8.22 16.55
N TYR A 58 -10.17 9.01 16.72
CA TYR A 58 -9.25 9.32 15.63
C TYR A 58 -8.54 8.06 15.11
N LEU A 59 -8.08 7.18 15.99
CA LEU A 59 -7.44 5.91 15.59
C LEU A 59 -8.41 4.98 14.85
N ASP A 60 -9.67 4.91 15.29
CA ASP A 60 -10.73 4.15 14.58
C ASP A 60 -11.00 4.75 13.20
N THR A 61 -11.10 6.08 13.10
CA THR A 61 -11.34 6.80 11.85
C THR A 61 -10.17 6.66 10.88
N LEU A 62 -8.94 6.65 11.39
CA LEU A 62 -7.73 6.41 10.63
C LEU A 62 -7.74 4.99 10.05
N GLN A 63 -8.02 3.99 10.89
CA GLN A 63 -8.13 2.60 10.44
C GLN A 63 -9.19 2.43 9.36
N TYR A 64 -10.38 3.01 9.56
CA TYR A 64 -11.48 2.97 8.60
C TYR A 64 -11.13 3.65 7.28
N SER A 65 -10.56 4.86 7.33
CA SER A 65 -10.18 5.62 6.13
C SER A 65 -9.16 4.86 5.29
N PHE A 66 -8.16 4.25 5.91
CA PHE A 66 -7.16 3.47 5.18
C PHE A 66 -7.72 2.16 4.61
N ASN A 67 -8.67 1.51 5.29
CA ASN A 67 -9.38 0.36 4.72
C ASN A 67 -10.25 0.76 3.51
N GLY A 68 -10.80 1.98 3.49
CA GLY A 68 -11.60 2.51 2.37
C GLY A 68 -10.77 3.04 1.20
N CYS A 69 -9.56 3.57 1.46
CA CYS A 69 -8.67 4.08 0.40
C CYS A 69 -7.87 2.98 -0.31
N PHE A 70 -7.73 1.80 0.31
CA PHE A 70 -6.97 0.70 -0.24
C PHE A 70 -7.75 -0.61 -0.04
N CYS A 71 -8.67 -0.93 -0.95
CA CYS A 71 -9.25 -2.26 -0.91
C CYS A 71 -8.11 -3.27 -1.05
N THR A 72 -8.13 -4.33 -0.24
CA THR A 72 -7.14 -5.42 -0.31
C THR A 72 -7.09 -6.10 -1.70
N GLY A 73 -8.09 -5.84 -2.55
CA GLY A 73 -8.08 -6.17 -3.99
C GLY A 73 -7.31 -5.17 -4.87
N ASP A 74 -7.36 -3.87 -4.57
CA ASP A 74 -6.72 -2.80 -5.38
C ASP A 74 -5.20 -2.79 -5.21
N LEU A 75 -4.70 -3.32 -4.10
CA LEU A 75 -3.27 -3.52 -3.88
C LEU A 75 -2.72 -4.80 -4.53
N LYS A 76 -3.59 -5.71 -5.02
CA LYS A 76 -3.21 -6.87 -5.84
C LYS A 76 -3.13 -6.50 -7.32
N VAL A 77 -2.47 -5.38 -7.62
CA VAL A 77 -1.96 -5.17 -8.98
C VAL A 77 -1.04 -6.36 -9.27
N GLU A 78 -1.39 -7.16 -10.27
CA GLU A 78 -0.60 -8.33 -10.65
C GLU A 78 0.87 -7.91 -10.79
N THR A 79 1.77 -8.66 -10.17
CA THR A 79 3.17 -8.24 -10.00
C THR A 79 3.88 -7.96 -11.34
N TRP A 80 3.43 -8.63 -12.41
CA TRP A 80 3.93 -8.40 -13.76
C TRP A 80 3.55 -7.02 -14.33
N ILE A 81 2.48 -6.40 -13.85
CA ILE A 81 2.08 -5.04 -14.26
C ILE A 81 3.09 -4.03 -13.73
N ARG A 82 3.67 -4.26 -12.54
CA ARG A 82 4.70 -3.39 -11.95
C ARG A 82 6.08 -3.65 -12.53
N ASN A 83 6.42 -4.92 -12.71
CA ASN A 83 7.68 -5.32 -13.34
C ASN A 83 7.50 -6.59 -14.17
N PRO A 84 7.27 -6.45 -15.49
CA PRO A 84 7.06 -7.60 -16.36
C PRO A 84 8.31 -8.44 -16.53
N PHE A 85 9.51 -7.88 -16.34
CA PHE A 85 10.78 -8.56 -16.60
C PHE A 85 11.28 -9.43 -15.42
N LEU A 86 10.87 -9.12 -14.18
CA LEU A 86 11.25 -9.86 -12.97
C LEU A 86 10.19 -10.85 -12.49
N THR A 87 8.96 -10.76 -12.99
CA THR A 87 7.85 -11.62 -12.54
C THR A 87 7.89 -13.00 -13.19
N ASN A 88 7.48 -14.04 -12.46
CA ASN A 88 7.39 -15.41 -13.00
C ASN A 88 6.35 -15.46 -14.14
N ILE A 89 6.65 -16.18 -15.22
CA ILE A 89 5.78 -16.36 -16.38
C ILE A 89 4.47 -17.07 -16.05
N ASP A 90 4.46 -17.82 -14.96
CA ASP A 90 3.29 -18.56 -14.48
C ASP A 90 2.32 -17.71 -13.65
N CYS A 91 2.57 -16.40 -13.52
CA CYS A 91 1.59 -15.49 -12.92
C CYS A 91 0.33 -15.31 -13.80
N ILE A 92 0.43 -15.60 -15.09
CA ILE A 92 -0.70 -15.61 -16.02
C ILE A 92 -1.07 -17.08 -16.33
N SER A 93 -2.37 -17.40 -16.29
CA SER A 93 -2.89 -18.73 -16.61
C SER A 93 -2.51 -19.18 -18.02
N VAL A 94 -2.30 -20.49 -18.21
CA VAL A 94 -1.99 -21.08 -19.53
C VAL A 94 -3.15 -20.92 -20.51
N GLU A 95 -4.38 -20.84 -20.02
CA GLU A 95 -5.59 -20.64 -20.83
C GLU A 95 -5.74 -19.18 -21.31
N ASP A 96 -4.91 -18.28 -20.79
CA ASP A 96 -5.02 -16.85 -21.05
C ASP A 96 -4.16 -16.42 -22.23
N LEU A 97 -4.80 -15.88 -23.27
CA LEU A 97 -4.13 -15.41 -24.49
C LEU A 97 -3.14 -14.25 -24.24
N ALA A 98 -3.22 -13.56 -23.10
CA ALA A 98 -2.22 -12.57 -22.72
C ALA A 98 -0.87 -13.20 -22.34
N LYS A 99 -0.80 -14.51 -22.06
CA LYS A 99 0.43 -15.20 -21.69
C LYS A 99 1.45 -15.21 -22.84
N ASP A 100 1.00 -15.39 -24.07
CA ASP A 100 1.86 -15.34 -25.26
C ASP A 100 2.47 -13.95 -25.46
N GLU A 101 1.64 -12.90 -25.30
CA GLU A 101 2.11 -11.51 -25.31
C GLU A 101 3.13 -11.26 -24.20
N PHE A 102 2.95 -11.88 -23.03
CA PHE A 102 3.83 -11.70 -21.87
C PHE A 102 5.19 -12.36 -22.07
N ILE A 103 5.19 -13.59 -22.59
CA ILE A 103 6.41 -14.29 -23.00
C ILE A 103 7.18 -13.44 -24.00
N ASN A 104 6.49 -12.97 -25.05
CA ASN A 104 7.12 -12.17 -26.11
C ASN A 104 7.71 -10.86 -25.57
N LEU A 105 6.96 -10.10 -24.76
CA LEU A 105 7.42 -8.85 -24.16
C LEU A 105 8.69 -9.06 -23.32
N ARG A 106 8.74 -10.13 -22.50
CA ARG A 106 9.89 -10.41 -21.63
C ARG A 106 11.17 -10.75 -22.38
N THR A 107 11.06 -11.30 -23.59
CA THR A 107 12.23 -11.60 -24.43
C THR A 107 12.84 -10.35 -25.09
N LYS A 108 12.17 -9.20 -25.02
CA LYS A 108 12.67 -7.94 -25.59
C LYS A 108 13.63 -7.24 -24.63
N GLU A 109 14.92 -7.52 -24.80
CA GLU A 109 15.99 -6.89 -24.01
C GLU A 109 16.02 -5.36 -24.14
N MET A 110 15.70 -4.82 -25.33
CA MET A 110 15.57 -3.37 -25.51
C MET A 110 14.46 -2.77 -24.64
N LEU A 111 13.29 -3.42 -24.54
CA LEU A 111 12.21 -2.96 -23.67
C LEU A 111 12.58 -3.07 -22.19
N LYS A 112 13.37 -4.08 -21.81
CA LYS A 112 13.90 -4.20 -20.45
C LYS A 112 14.85 -3.05 -20.09
N ASN A 113 15.65 -2.59 -21.05
CA ASN A 113 16.53 -1.44 -20.86
C ASN A 113 15.74 -0.13 -20.77
N GLU A 114 14.71 0.04 -21.60
CA GLU A 114 13.81 1.18 -21.55
C GLU A 114 12.91 1.23 -20.31
N PHE A 115 12.58 0.09 -19.72
CA PHE A 115 11.79 0.00 -18.50
C PHE A 115 12.39 0.83 -17.35
N ASN A 116 13.72 0.82 -17.23
CA ASN A 116 14.41 1.56 -16.17
C ASN A 116 14.44 3.08 -16.40
N SER A 117 14.08 3.56 -17.61
CA SER A 117 14.13 4.97 -17.98
C SER A 117 12.76 5.61 -18.21
N LYS A 118 11.67 4.83 -18.22
CA LYS A 118 10.30 5.32 -18.48
C LYS A 118 9.39 5.14 -17.25
N ASN A 119 8.39 6.02 -17.14
CA ASN A 119 7.27 5.79 -16.23
C ASN A 119 6.48 4.53 -16.68
N LEU A 120 5.96 3.79 -15.71
CA LEU A 120 5.17 2.58 -15.94
C LEU A 120 3.95 2.81 -16.86
N GLY A 121 3.22 3.92 -16.69
CA GLY A 121 2.08 4.25 -17.53
C GLY A 121 2.49 4.50 -18.99
N ASP A 122 3.55 5.29 -19.19
CA ASP A 122 4.08 5.59 -20.52
C ASP A 122 4.59 4.33 -21.22
N LEU A 123 5.25 3.44 -20.48
CA LEU A 123 5.68 2.14 -21.00
C LEU A 123 4.48 1.35 -21.54
N TRP A 124 3.45 1.12 -20.73
CA TRP A 124 2.28 0.36 -21.16
C TRP A 124 1.57 1.03 -22.35
N CYS A 125 1.44 2.35 -22.35
CA CYS A 125 0.89 3.11 -23.49
C CYS A 125 1.67 2.88 -24.79
N THR A 126 3.01 2.89 -24.74
CA THR A 126 3.84 2.65 -25.95
C THR A 126 3.73 1.22 -26.49
N GLN A 127 3.32 0.27 -25.66
CA GLN A 127 3.20 -1.13 -26.02
C GLN A 127 1.82 -1.52 -26.59
N THR A 128 0.86 -0.58 -26.65
CA THR A 128 -0.55 -0.84 -27.02
C THR A 128 -0.69 -1.56 -28.36
N GLN A 129 0.14 -1.22 -29.34
CA GLN A 129 0.06 -1.83 -30.68
C GLN A 129 0.63 -3.25 -30.71
N ALA A 130 1.67 -3.54 -29.93
CA ALA A 130 2.39 -4.82 -29.96
C ALA A 130 1.79 -5.85 -28.99
N TYR A 131 1.27 -5.41 -27.85
CA TYR A 131 0.77 -6.28 -26.77
C TYR A 131 -0.58 -5.77 -26.23
N PRO A 132 -1.62 -5.69 -27.08
CA PRO A 132 -2.87 -5.02 -26.75
C PRO A 132 -3.63 -5.65 -25.58
N ARG A 133 -3.55 -6.97 -25.36
CA ARG A 133 -4.27 -7.65 -24.27
C ARG A 133 -3.59 -7.37 -22.93
N LEU A 134 -2.25 -7.41 -22.91
CA LEU A 134 -1.49 -7.05 -21.72
C LEU A 134 -1.71 -5.59 -21.33
N VAL A 135 -1.60 -4.69 -22.30
CA VAL A 135 -1.76 -3.25 -22.03
C VAL A 135 -3.16 -2.95 -21.52
N LYS A 136 -4.20 -3.57 -22.08
CA LYS A 136 -5.57 -3.41 -21.59
C LYS A 136 -5.71 -3.80 -20.11
N ARG A 137 -5.08 -4.91 -19.68
CA ARG A 137 -5.06 -5.32 -18.26
C ARG A 137 -4.24 -4.36 -17.40
N ALA A 138 -3.04 -4.02 -17.84
CA ALA A 138 -2.15 -3.13 -17.10
C ALA A 138 -2.79 -1.76 -16.89
N MET A 139 -3.34 -1.16 -17.94
CA MET A 139 -4.01 0.15 -17.85
C MET A 139 -5.30 0.09 -17.04
N GLY A 140 -6.07 -1.01 -17.13
CA GLY A 140 -7.24 -1.21 -16.27
C GLY A 140 -6.93 -1.35 -14.79
N ALA A 141 -5.71 -1.77 -14.42
CA ALA A 141 -5.26 -1.84 -13.04
C ALA A 141 -4.52 -0.56 -12.58
N LEU A 142 -3.95 0.22 -13.50
CA LEU A 142 -3.16 1.42 -13.20
C LEU A 142 -3.98 2.72 -13.20
N ILE A 143 -5.08 2.76 -13.95
CA ILE A 143 -5.99 3.91 -13.97
C ILE A 143 -7.09 3.68 -12.91
N PRO A 144 -7.18 4.52 -11.87
CA PRO A 144 -8.32 4.47 -10.95
C PRO A 144 -9.61 4.76 -11.72
N LEU A 145 -10.64 3.94 -11.52
CA LEU A 145 -12.01 4.23 -11.98
C LEU A 145 -12.60 5.44 -11.24
#